data_AF-A0A7V5C7U3-F1
#
_entry.id   AF-A0A7V5C7U3-F1
#
_cell.length_a   1.000
_cell.length_b   1.000
_cell.length_c   1.000
_cell.angle_alpha   90.00
_cell.angle_beta   90.00
_cell.angle_gamma   90.00
#
_symmetry.space_group_name_H-M   'P 1'
#
loop_
_entity.id
_entity.type
_entity.pdbx_description
1 polymer ?
#
loop_
_entity_poly.entity_id
_entity_poly.type
_entity_poly.pdbx_seq_one_letter_code
_entity_poly.pdbx_strand_id
1 'polypeptide(L)'
;MSKFSPRKQSRKDKMPFVLMGACLLALIIFFLVVFSKAPSTGTDNQIGQSEGRLRQVEARLLELEEMMDNRSAPRPDARDTGQFENRLEALESSVSSRLDHIEKVLGNLQKKLAVPAPKNTQQTAKPVKRRAAPQKRTASRYHFVRPGETLYQISRNYALTVEALRGLNNLAPGASIHPGQKLVVSR
;
A
#
# COMPACT_ATOMS: atom_id res chain seq x y z
N MET A 1 -95.30 22.49 -5.39
CA MET A 1 -94.55 21.46 -4.63
C MET A 1 -93.59 20.74 -5.56
N SER A 2 -92.30 20.88 -5.28
CA SER A 2 -91.16 20.27 -5.97
C SER A 2 -90.92 18.83 -5.48
N LYS A 3 -90.68 17.89 -6.39
CA LYS A 3 -90.00 16.63 -6.06
C LYS A 3 -88.91 16.35 -7.10
N PHE A 4 -87.69 16.70 -6.69
CA PHE A 4 -86.42 16.26 -7.23
C PHE A 4 -86.30 14.73 -7.08
N SER A 5 -85.73 14.05 -8.07
CA SER A 5 -85.19 12.69 -7.92
C SER A 5 -83.80 12.66 -8.56
N PRO A 6 -82.73 12.36 -7.80
CA PRO A 6 -81.38 12.31 -8.35
C PRO A 6 -81.03 10.92 -8.91
N ARG A 7 -80.21 10.95 -9.97
CA ARG A 7 -79.60 9.81 -10.67
C ARG A 7 -78.84 8.86 -9.72
N LYS A 8 -79.03 7.54 -9.90
CA LYS A 8 -78.11 6.51 -9.40
C LYS A 8 -76.94 6.33 -10.39
N GLN A 9 -75.74 6.75 -9.99
CA GLN A 9 -74.49 6.46 -10.70
C GLN A 9 -74.00 5.05 -10.31
N SER A 10 -73.73 4.21 -11.32
CA SER A 10 -73.33 2.80 -11.20
C SER A 10 -71.92 2.64 -10.59
N ARG A 11 -71.79 1.88 -9.48
CA ARG A 11 -70.50 1.44 -8.89
C ARG A 11 -69.98 0.16 -9.57
N LYS A 12 -69.89 0.10 -10.91
CA LYS A 12 -69.38 -1.12 -11.59
C LYS A 12 -67.96 -1.04 -12.13
N ASP A 13 -67.31 0.12 -12.05
CA ASP A 13 -66.06 0.33 -12.81
C ASP A 13 -64.77 0.24 -11.96
N LYS A 14 -64.89 0.06 -10.63
CA LYS A 14 -63.73 0.02 -9.71
C LYS A 14 -63.30 -1.39 -9.28
N MET A 15 -64.14 -2.40 -9.52
CA MET A 15 -63.85 -3.79 -9.17
C MET A 15 -62.74 -4.46 -10.03
N PRO A 16 -62.56 -4.18 -11.34
CA PRO A 16 -61.54 -4.90 -12.13
C PRO A 16 -60.11 -4.48 -11.77
N PHE A 17 -59.88 -3.21 -11.40
CA PHE A 17 -58.56 -2.73 -10.99
C PHE A 17 -58.11 -3.30 -9.65
N VAL A 18 -59.04 -3.46 -8.70
CA VAL A 18 -58.76 -4.09 -7.39
C VAL A 18 -58.45 -5.58 -7.57
N LEU A 19 -59.20 -6.26 -8.44
CA LEU A 19 -58.99 -7.68 -8.73
C LEU A 19 -57.65 -7.92 -9.45
N MET A 20 -57.30 -7.08 -10.43
CA MET A 20 -56.01 -7.12 -11.12
C MET A 20 -54.84 -6.84 -10.19
N GLY A 21 -54.98 -5.86 -9.28
CA GLY A 21 -53.97 -5.56 -8.27
C GLY A 21 -53.75 -6.73 -7.30
N ALA A 22 -54.83 -7.37 -6.83
CA ALA A 22 -54.74 -8.55 -5.96
C ALA A 22 -54.10 -9.75 -6.68
N CYS A 23 -54.40 -9.95 -7.96
CA CYS A 23 -53.80 -11.01 -8.78
C CYS A 23 -52.29 -10.76 -9.00
N LEU A 24 -51.88 -9.52 -9.27
CA LEU A 24 -50.47 -9.15 -9.40
C LEU A 24 -49.71 -9.36 -8.08
N LEU A 25 -50.30 -8.98 -6.94
CA LEU A 25 -49.71 -9.19 -5.62
C LEU A 25 -49.56 -10.69 -5.30
N ALA A 26 -50.57 -11.50 -5.63
CA ALA A 26 -50.51 -12.94 -5.47
C ALA A 26 -49.41 -13.58 -6.35
N LEU A 27 -49.23 -13.10 -7.59
CA LEU A 27 -48.16 -13.57 -8.47
C LEU A 27 -46.77 -13.18 -7.95
N ILE A 28 -46.60 -11.98 -7.41
CA ILE A 28 -45.33 -11.54 -6.81
C ILE A 28 -45.01 -12.38 -5.58
N ILE A 29 -45.99 -12.62 -4.69
CA ILE A 29 -45.80 -13.47 -3.51
C ILE A 29 -45.50 -14.90 -3.90
N PHE A 30 -46.23 -15.46 -4.87
CA PHE A 30 -45.99 -16.79 -5.40
C PHE A 30 -44.57 -16.91 -5.98
N PHE A 31 -44.14 -15.94 -6.77
CA PHE A 31 -42.80 -15.91 -7.34
C PHE A 31 -41.73 -15.77 -6.25
N LEU A 32 -41.94 -14.92 -5.25
CA LEU A 32 -41.03 -14.83 -4.09
C LEU A 32 -40.95 -16.15 -3.33
N VAL A 33 -42.07 -16.85 -3.11
CA VAL A 33 -42.07 -18.14 -2.39
C VAL A 33 -41.42 -19.24 -3.21
N VAL A 34 -41.66 -19.28 -4.53
CA VAL A 34 -41.10 -20.27 -5.45
C VAL A 34 -39.61 -20.04 -5.69
N PHE A 35 -39.16 -18.79 -5.83
CA PHE A 35 -37.75 -18.44 -6.06
C PHE A 35 -36.92 -18.29 -4.78
N SER A 36 -37.52 -18.07 -3.60
CA SER A 36 -36.78 -18.09 -2.32
C SER A 36 -36.39 -19.50 -1.88
N LYS A 37 -36.86 -20.54 -2.57
CA LYS A 37 -36.43 -21.92 -2.33
C LYS A 37 -35.16 -22.24 -3.12
N ALA A 38 -34.13 -21.41 -2.97
CA ALA A 38 -32.77 -21.77 -3.36
C ALA A 38 -32.26 -22.83 -2.36
N PRO A 39 -31.69 -23.96 -2.83
CA PRO A 39 -31.14 -24.97 -1.93
C PRO A 39 -29.86 -24.41 -1.27
N SER A 40 -29.94 -24.10 0.02
CA SER A 40 -28.77 -23.81 0.85
C SER A 40 -28.05 -25.13 1.19
N THR A 41 -27.43 -25.76 0.20
CA THR A 41 -26.53 -26.90 0.44
C THR A 41 -25.13 -26.36 0.70
N GLY A 42 -24.84 -26.05 1.97
CA GLY A 42 -23.53 -25.60 2.41
C GLY A 42 -23.23 -25.85 3.89
N THR A 43 -24.03 -26.68 4.57
CA THR A 43 -23.94 -26.87 6.03
C THR A 43 -23.37 -28.22 6.45
N ASP A 44 -23.17 -29.18 5.54
CA ASP A 44 -22.61 -30.50 5.91
C ASP A 44 -21.11 -30.46 6.17
N ASN A 45 -20.37 -29.49 5.61
CA ASN A 45 -18.91 -29.45 5.75
C ASN A 45 -18.42 -28.72 7.03
N GLN A 46 -19.34 -28.11 7.81
CA GLN A 46 -18.98 -27.44 9.07
C GLN A 46 -19.01 -28.37 10.28
N ILE A 47 -19.88 -29.39 10.28
CA ILE A 47 -19.99 -30.35 11.38
C ILE A 47 -18.74 -31.25 11.45
N GLY A 48 -18.18 -31.67 10.30
CA GLY A 48 -16.93 -32.42 10.25
C GLY A 48 -15.69 -31.58 10.62
N GLN A 49 -15.70 -30.26 10.35
CA GLN A 49 -14.61 -29.38 10.79
C GLN A 49 -14.61 -29.15 12.32
N SER A 50 -15.78 -29.13 12.97
CA SER A 50 -15.85 -29.00 14.43
C SER A 50 -15.30 -30.24 15.15
N GLU A 51 -15.56 -31.44 14.64
CA GLU A 51 -15.04 -32.68 15.23
C GLU A 51 -13.50 -32.78 15.10
N GLY A 52 -12.95 -32.34 13.97
CA GLY A 52 -11.50 -32.29 13.76
C GLY A 52 -10.79 -31.30 14.70
N ARG A 53 -11.41 -30.14 14.97
CA ARG A 53 -10.88 -29.16 15.93
C ARG A 53 -10.92 -29.67 17.36
N LEU A 54 -11.95 -30.44 17.74
CA LEU A 54 -12.05 -30.99 19.10
C LEU A 54 -10.94 -32.02 19.37
N ARG A 55 -10.67 -32.91 18.41
CA ARG A 55 -9.53 -33.85 18.51
C ARG A 55 -8.18 -33.15 18.55
N GLN A 56 -8.04 -32.04 17.83
CA GLN A 56 -6.82 -31.24 17.86
C GLN A 56 -6.62 -30.51 19.20
N VAL A 57 -7.70 -30.10 19.85
CA VAL A 57 -7.67 -29.51 21.20
C VAL A 57 -7.34 -30.57 22.26
N GLU A 58 -7.93 -31.76 22.17
CA GLU A 58 -7.61 -32.89 23.05
C GLU A 58 -6.14 -33.33 22.94
N ALA A 59 -5.61 -33.41 21.70
CA ALA A 59 -4.19 -33.73 21.47
C ALA A 59 -3.25 -32.67 22.08
N ARG A 60 -3.59 -31.38 21.99
CA ARG A 60 -2.82 -30.30 22.61
C ARG A 60 -2.89 -30.33 24.14
N LEU A 61 -4.01 -30.75 24.72
CA LEU A 61 -4.14 -30.90 26.16
C LEU A 61 -3.26 -32.03 26.68
N LEU A 62 -3.19 -33.16 25.97
CA LEU A 62 -2.26 -34.27 26.27
C LEU A 62 -0.79 -33.85 26.15
N GLU A 63 -0.44 -33.06 25.14
CA GLU A 63 0.91 -32.50 24.95
C GLU A 63 1.27 -31.49 26.06
N LEU A 64 0.29 -30.71 26.55
CA LEU A 64 0.46 -29.77 27.67
C LEU A 64 0.66 -30.47 29.02
N GLU A 65 0.03 -31.62 29.22
CA GLU A 65 0.24 -32.47 30.39
C GLU A 65 1.69 -33.01 30.40
N GLU A 66 2.19 -33.43 29.24
CA GLU A 66 3.56 -33.91 29.04
C GLU A 66 4.62 -32.80 29.21
N MET A 67 4.26 -31.55 28.90
CA MET A 67 5.11 -30.37 29.13
C MET A 67 5.26 -29.97 30.60
N MET A 68 4.30 -30.32 31.48
CA MET A 68 4.41 -29.99 32.90
C MET A 68 5.29 -30.96 33.69
N ASP A 69 5.44 -32.20 33.22
CA ASP A 69 6.26 -33.23 33.89
C ASP A 69 7.76 -33.11 33.52
N ASN A 70 8.08 -32.53 32.36
CA ASN A 70 9.46 -32.34 31.89
C ASN A 70 10.10 -30.99 32.30
N ARG A 71 9.83 -30.53 33.54
CA ARG A 71 10.41 -29.30 34.11
C ARG A 71 11.89 -29.43 34.52
N SER A 72 12.68 -30.13 33.73
CA SER A 72 14.13 -29.91 33.66
C SER A 72 14.42 -28.85 32.59
N ALA A 73 14.07 -27.60 32.87
CA ALA A 73 14.32 -26.49 31.96
C ALA A 73 15.84 -26.30 31.73
N PRO A 74 16.32 -26.00 30.50
CA PRO A 74 17.66 -25.47 30.32
C PRO A 74 17.72 -24.10 31.00
N ARG A 75 18.66 -23.93 31.94
CA ARG A 75 19.02 -22.59 32.44
C ARG A 75 19.46 -21.75 31.22
N PRO A 76 19.04 -20.48 31.08
CA PRO A 76 19.58 -19.61 30.05
C PRO A 76 21.08 -19.48 30.30
N ASP A 77 21.85 -20.17 29.47
CA ASP A 77 23.29 -20.27 29.56
C ASP A 77 23.91 -18.91 29.25
N ALA A 78 24.91 -18.53 30.04
CA ALA A 78 25.69 -17.28 29.96
C ALA A 78 26.52 -17.14 28.66
N ARG A 79 26.06 -17.73 27.55
CA ARG A 79 26.67 -17.72 26.22
C ARG A 79 26.25 -16.53 25.37
N ASP A 80 25.21 -15.81 25.78
CA ASP A 80 24.71 -14.65 25.03
C ASP A 80 25.65 -13.42 25.18
N THR A 81 26.35 -13.30 26.33
CA THR A 81 27.28 -12.19 26.60
C THR A 81 28.46 -12.13 25.63
N GLY A 82 29.03 -13.28 25.24
CA GLY A 82 30.14 -13.31 24.28
C GLY A 82 29.76 -12.86 22.87
N GLN A 83 28.49 -13.03 22.46
CA GLN A 83 28.02 -12.50 21.17
C GLN A 83 27.90 -10.98 21.18
N PHE A 84 27.53 -10.39 22.33
CA PHE A 84 27.50 -8.94 22.49
C PHE A 84 28.91 -8.34 22.48
N GLU A 85 29.88 -8.96 23.13
CA GLU A 85 31.27 -8.47 23.13
C GLU A 85 31.87 -8.44 21.72
N ASN A 86 31.68 -9.50 20.92
CA ASN A 86 32.10 -9.51 19.52
C ASN A 86 31.39 -8.42 18.66
N ARG A 87 30.12 -8.11 18.98
CA ARG A 87 29.38 -7.03 18.32
C ARG A 87 29.88 -5.66 18.74
N LEU A 88 30.29 -5.48 19.99
CA LEU A 88 30.89 -4.26 20.51
C LEU A 88 32.22 -3.97 19.82
N GLU A 89 33.11 -4.96 19.71
CA GLU A 89 34.41 -4.81 19.05
C GLU A 89 34.27 -4.49 17.54
N ALA A 90 33.33 -5.16 16.86
CA ALA A 90 33.01 -4.87 15.46
C ALA A 90 32.44 -3.46 15.27
N LEU A 91 31.70 -2.95 16.26
CA LEU A 91 31.12 -1.62 16.24
C LEU A 91 32.18 -0.54 16.50
N GLU A 92 33.06 -0.75 17.47
CA GLU A 92 34.20 0.15 17.73
C GLU A 92 35.12 0.26 16.53
N SER A 93 35.45 -0.87 15.90
CA SER A 93 36.27 -0.92 14.67
C SER A 93 35.60 -0.18 13.51
N SER A 94 34.28 -0.34 13.35
CA SER A 94 33.51 0.36 12.30
C SER A 94 33.43 1.86 12.55
N VAL A 95 33.27 2.29 13.80
CA VAL A 95 33.25 3.71 14.17
C VAL A 95 34.62 4.34 13.96
N SER A 96 35.70 3.72 14.42
CA SER A 96 37.07 4.21 14.22
C SER A 96 37.40 4.37 12.73
N SER A 97 37.10 3.36 11.91
CA SER A 97 37.32 3.45 10.46
C SER A 97 36.52 4.57 9.79
N ARG A 98 35.28 4.81 10.25
CA ARG A 98 34.44 5.92 9.76
C ARG A 98 35.02 7.27 10.15
N LEU A 99 35.57 7.41 11.36
CA LEU A 99 36.20 8.65 11.82
C LEU A 99 37.45 8.97 11.00
N ASP A 100 38.32 7.99 10.75
CA ASP A 100 39.51 8.16 9.91
C ASP A 100 39.14 8.60 8.49
N HIS A 101 38.07 8.00 7.94
CA HIS A 101 37.56 8.38 6.63
C HIS A 101 37.11 9.84 6.59
N ILE A 102 36.41 10.31 7.62
CA ILE A 102 35.94 11.70 7.73
C ILE A 102 37.11 12.66 7.81
N GLU A 103 38.13 12.38 8.64
CA GLU A 103 39.33 13.22 8.73
C GLU A 103 40.03 13.37 7.38
N LYS A 104 40.18 12.26 6.65
CA LYS A 104 40.79 12.25 5.32
C LYS A 104 39.98 13.07 4.30
N VAL A 105 38.66 12.96 4.35
CA VAL A 105 37.77 13.75 3.47
C VAL A 105 37.85 15.24 3.81
N LEU A 106 37.87 15.60 5.10
CA LEU A 106 38.02 16.98 5.56
C LEU A 106 39.36 17.58 5.12
N GLY A 107 40.47 16.85 5.27
CA GLY A 107 41.78 17.31 4.80
C GLY A 107 41.83 17.54 3.29
N ASN A 108 41.21 16.65 2.51
CA ASN A 108 41.10 16.81 1.06
C ASN A 108 40.24 18.01 0.66
N LEU A 109 39.15 18.28 1.38
CA LEU A 109 38.29 19.45 1.16
C LEU A 109 39.03 20.75 1.50
N GLN A 110 39.73 20.81 2.63
CA GLN A 110 40.52 21.98 3.03
C GLN A 110 41.63 22.28 2.00
N LYS A 111 42.34 21.24 1.54
CA LYS A 111 43.36 21.38 0.49
C LYS A 111 42.78 21.87 -0.84
N LYS A 112 41.53 21.49 -1.16
CA LYS A 112 40.83 21.90 -2.38
C LYS A 112 40.23 23.32 -2.28
N LEU A 113 39.94 23.78 -1.06
CA LEU A 113 39.54 25.16 -0.78
C LEU A 113 40.73 26.13 -0.84
N ALA A 114 41.96 25.64 -0.74
CA ALA A 114 43.18 26.39 -1.01
C ALA A 114 43.57 26.33 -2.50
N VAL A 115 42.80 27.01 -3.36
CA VAL A 115 43.22 27.34 -4.74
C VAL A 115 43.32 28.87 -4.84
N PRO A 116 44.43 29.41 -5.40
CA PRO A 116 44.71 30.84 -5.44
C PRO A 116 43.64 31.60 -6.24
N ALA A 117 43.40 32.84 -5.81
CA ALA A 117 42.48 33.77 -6.44
C ALA A 117 42.66 33.81 -7.98
N PRO A 118 41.59 33.62 -8.78
CA PRO A 118 41.65 33.90 -10.19
C PRO A 118 41.81 35.41 -10.39
N LYS A 119 42.97 35.84 -10.90
CA LYS A 119 43.14 37.20 -11.42
C LYS A 119 42.21 37.36 -12.62
N ASN A 120 41.16 38.13 -12.38
CA ASN A 120 40.26 38.70 -13.35
C ASN A 120 41.05 39.39 -14.48
N THR A 121 40.79 39.04 -15.73
CA THR A 121 41.01 39.97 -16.84
C THR A 121 39.65 40.17 -17.50
N GLN A 122 39.07 41.32 -17.18
CA GLN A 122 37.90 41.89 -17.83
C GLN A 122 38.20 42.02 -19.33
N GLN A 123 37.35 41.42 -20.17
CA GLN A 123 37.31 41.69 -21.59
C GLN A 123 36.02 42.47 -21.92
N THR A 124 36.24 43.55 -22.65
CA THR A 124 35.37 44.68 -22.95
C THR A 124 34.14 44.32 -23.80
N ALA A 125 33.11 45.15 -23.64
CA ALA A 125 31.77 45.02 -24.22
C ALA A 125 31.72 45.13 -25.77
N LYS A 126 30.88 44.28 -26.37
CA LYS A 126 30.09 44.53 -27.59
C LYS A 126 28.73 43.82 -27.44
N PRO A 127 27.58 44.45 -27.73
CA PRO A 127 26.28 43.82 -27.54
C PRO A 127 25.98 42.88 -28.70
N VAL A 128 26.25 41.59 -28.51
CA VAL A 128 25.79 40.54 -29.44
C VAL A 128 24.52 39.93 -28.85
N LYS A 129 23.42 40.20 -29.55
CA LYS A 129 22.09 39.57 -29.47
C LYS A 129 22.19 38.15 -28.90
N ARG A 130 21.72 37.97 -27.65
CA ARG A 130 21.71 36.70 -26.90
C ARG A 130 21.01 35.62 -27.71
N ARG A 131 21.79 34.81 -28.43
CA ARG A 131 21.39 33.48 -28.88
C ARG A 131 21.54 32.56 -27.68
N ALA A 132 20.43 31.96 -27.26
CA ALA A 132 20.37 31.04 -26.12
C ALA A 132 21.53 30.03 -26.17
N ALA A 133 22.32 29.98 -25.11
CA ALA A 133 23.36 28.99 -24.95
C ALA A 133 22.73 27.58 -24.97
N PRO A 134 23.37 26.59 -25.61
CA PRO A 134 22.88 25.21 -25.54
C PRO A 134 23.00 24.76 -24.08
N GLN A 135 21.87 24.64 -23.39
CA GLN A 135 21.81 24.02 -22.08
C GLN A 135 22.43 22.63 -22.21
N LYS A 136 23.51 22.36 -21.47
CA LYS A 136 24.09 21.02 -21.36
C LYS A 136 22.96 20.09 -20.93
N ARG A 137 22.50 19.24 -21.85
CA ARG A 137 21.52 18.20 -21.56
C ARG A 137 22.20 17.21 -20.63
N THR A 138 21.98 17.36 -19.33
CA THR A 138 22.31 16.33 -18.36
C THR A 138 21.53 15.06 -18.76
N ALA A 139 22.22 13.92 -18.75
CA ALA A 139 21.64 12.66 -19.17
C ALA A 139 20.65 12.21 -18.11
N SER A 140 19.37 12.07 -18.49
CA SER A 140 18.34 11.65 -17.54
C SER A 140 18.57 10.21 -17.07
N ARG A 141 18.50 9.97 -15.76
CA ARG A 141 18.54 8.64 -15.16
C ARG A 141 17.12 8.08 -15.08
N TYR A 142 17.00 6.78 -15.36
CA TYR A 142 15.73 6.07 -15.33
C TYR A 142 15.75 4.91 -14.33
N HIS A 143 14.59 4.65 -13.73
CA HIS A 143 14.30 3.49 -12.89
C HIS A 143 13.17 2.68 -13.53
N PHE A 144 13.33 1.36 -13.60
CA PHE A 144 12.27 0.45 -14.02
C PHE A 144 11.61 -0.12 -12.76
N VAL A 145 10.32 0.15 -12.62
CA VAL A 145 9.52 -0.29 -11.47
C VAL A 145 9.52 -1.81 -11.39
N ARG A 146 9.88 -2.37 -10.24
CA ARG A 146 9.85 -3.80 -9.97
C ARG A 146 8.50 -4.21 -9.36
N PRO A 147 8.11 -5.49 -9.44
CA PRO A 147 6.91 -5.99 -8.76
C PRO A 147 6.92 -5.62 -7.27
N GLY A 148 5.84 -5.00 -6.80
CA GLY A 148 5.66 -4.58 -5.41
C GLY A 148 6.31 -3.25 -5.02
N GLU A 149 7.04 -2.58 -5.92
CA GLU A 149 7.56 -1.24 -5.63
C GLU A 149 6.45 -0.18 -5.63
N THR A 150 6.58 0.77 -4.72
CA THR A 150 5.69 1.95 -4.63
C THR A 150 6.44 3.23 -4.96
N LEU A 151 5.71 4.28 -5.37
CA LEU A 151 6.28 5.62 -5.58
C LEU A 151 7.06 6.11 -4.35
N TYR A 152 6.59 5.78 -3.14
CA TYR A 152 7.25 6.14 -1.88
C TYR A 152 8.61 5.46 -1.72
N GLN A 153 8.69 4.15 -1.94
CA GLN A 153 9.96 3.41 -1.86
C GLN A 153 10.96 3.91 -2.90
N ILE A 154 10.51 4.12 -4.14
CA ILE A 154 11.35 4.63 -5.23
C ILE A 154 11.85 6.03 -4.88
N SER A 155 10.98 6.94 -4.42
CA SER A 155 11.41 8.29 -4.09
C SER A 155 12.46 8.30 -2.98
N ARG A 156 12.31 7.45 -1.95
CA ARG A 156 13.32 7.29 -0.87
C ARG A 156 14.66 6.78 -1.39
N ASN A 157 14.67 5.81 -2.30
CA ASN A 157 15.89 5.25 -2.87
C ASN A 157 16.71 6.28 -3.66
N TYR A 158 16.03 7.26 -4.27
CA TYR A 158 16.65 8.33 -5.05
C TYR A 158 16.71 9.68 -4.32
N ALA A 159 16.44 9.70 -3.01
CA ALA A 159 16.40 10.93 -2.20
C ALA A 159 15.49 12.04 -2.78
N LEU A 160 14.37 11.63 -3.39
CA LEU A 160 13.34 12.51 -3.91
C LEU A 160 12.10 12.48 -2.99
N THR A 161 11.34 13.58 -3.01
CA THR A 161 9.97 13.55 -2.51
C THR A 161 9.08 12.84 -3.53
N VAL A 162 7.98 12.24 -3.06
CA VAL A 162 6.98 11.60 -3.95
C VAL A 162 6.44 12.61 -4.95
N GLU A 163 6.23 13.85 -4.52
CA GLU A 163 5.76 14.93 -5.39
C GLU A 163 6.79 15.30 -6.46
N ALA A 164 8.08 15.41 -6.11
CA ALA A 164 9.14 15.65 -7.09
C ALA A 164 9.25 14.51 -8.11
N LEU A 165 9.19 13.25 -7.65
CA LEU A 165 9.21 12.09 -8.54
C LEU A 165 7.99 12.08 -9.48
N ARG A 166 6.81 12.42 -8.96
CA ARG A 166 5.60 12.56 -9.78
C ARG A 166 5.73 13.69 -10.80
N GLY A 167 6.26 14.85 -10.39
CA GLY A 167 6.50 15.99 -11.28
C GLY A 167 7.49 15.69 -12.39
N LEU A 168 8.53 14.92 -12.12
CA LEU A 168 9.49 14.47 -13.13
C LEU A 168 8.85 13.57 -14.21
N ASN A 169 7.79 12.83 -13.83
CA ASN A 169 7.13 11.82 -14.64
C ASN A 169 5.70 12.21 -15.09
N ASN A 170 5.27 13.45 -14.84
CA ASN A 170 3.93 13.94 -15.13
C ASN A 170 2.81 13.04 -14.57
N LEU A 171 2.98 12.50 -13.36
CA LEU A 171 2.01 11.61 -12.72
C LEU A 171 0.97 12.39 -11.91
N ALA A 172 -0.31 12.08 -12.13
CA ALA A 172 -1.43 12.67 -11.38
C ALA A 172 -1.37 12.32 -9.87
N PRO A 173 -2.02 13.13 -9.00
CA PRO A 173 -2.16 12.79 -7.58
C PRO A 173 -2.91 11.46 -7.43
N GLY A 174 -2.32 10.51 -6.69
CA GLY A 174 -2.90 9.18 -6.51
C GLY A 174 -2.71 8.22 -7.70
N ALA A 175 -1.96 8.61 -8.73
CA ALA A 175 -1.65 7.70 -9.82
C ALA A 175 -0.84 6.49 -9.33
N SER A 176 -1.32 5.28 -9.64
CA SER A 176 -0.61 4.04 -9.37
C SER A 176 0.50 3.82 -10.41
N ILE A 177 1.60 3.22 -9.95
CA ILE A 177 2.69 2.76 -10.83
C ILE A 177 2.60 1.25 -11.03
N HIS A 178 3.04 0.79 -12.19
CA HIS A 178 2.95 -0.61 -12.58
C HIS A 178 4.35 -1.22 -12.75
N PRO A 179 4.53 -2.52 -12.47
CA PRO A 179 5.78 -3.20 -12.75
C PRO A 179 6.19 -3.05 -14.23
N GLY A 180 7.47 -2.81 -14.48
CA GLY A 180 8.03 -2.53 -15.81
C GLY A 180 7.92 -1.06 -16.24
N GLN A 181 7.20 -0.22 -15.51
CA GLN A 181 7.08 1.21 -15.84
C GLN A 181 8.43 1.92 -15.72
N LYS A 182 8.76 2.73 -16.72
CA LYS A 182 9.98 3.54 -16.75
C LYS A 182 9.72 4.90 -16.11
N LEU A 183 10.45 5.22 -15.04
CA LEU A 183 10.38 6.49 -14.33
C LEU A 183 11.70 7.26 -14.44
N VAL A 184 11.63 8.56 -14.75
CA VAL A 184 12.72 9.52 -14.65
C VAL A 184 12.97 9.83 -13.18
N VAL A 185 14.21 9.63 -12.72
CA VAL A 185 14.62 9.85 -11.32
C VAL A 185 15.69 10.95 -11.19
N SER A 186 16.32 11.37 -12.29
CA SER A 186 17.12 12.59 -12.34
C SER A 186 17.17 13.09 -13.78
N ARG A 187 17.31 14.41 -13.97
CA ARG A 187 17.61 14.99 -15.28
C ARG A 187 19.04 15.49 -15.31
#